data_AF-A0A3M7BVB4-F1
#
_entry.id   AF-A0A3M7BVB4-F1
#
_cell.length_a   1.000
_cell.length_b   1.000
_cell.length_c   1.000
_cell.angle_alpha   90.00
_cell.angle_beta   90.00
_cell.angle_gamma   90.00
#
_symmetry.space_group_name_H-M   'P 1'
#
loop_
_entity.id
_entity.type
_entity.pdbx_description
1 polymer ?
#
loop_
_entity_poly.entity_id
_entity_poly.type
_entity_poly.pdbx_seq_one_letter_code
_entity_poly.pdbx_strand_id
1 'polypeptide(L)'
;MYDEIGPGFMSLVPDNSRVLTTLCYALAEHLTMQTLRPLAHTCLQSSTRSTLPTCRAAARTGQWTAKRAFSNPFSGPQTLTATRTLQYPSKLIYSVISDVGSYSTFVPWCQGSIVTKTSQPASDGKTYPEEAKLVIGFNSDVSEEFTSRVYCVPGQVVEAVSGDAETTLLPEEIPHHGPRPTSAEEDASRKDTVMTSLLTRWTLR
;
A
#
# COMPACT_ATOMS: atom_id res chain seq x y z
N MET A 1 -17.05 44.47 -0.67
CA MET A 1 -15.76 44.82 -0.06
C MET A 1 -15.40 43.64 0.83
N TYR A 2 -14.30 42.99 0.48
CA TYR A 2 -14.01 41.59 0.80
C TYR A 2 -13.64 41.38 2.27
N ASP A 3 -14.13 40.25 2.78
CA ASP A 3 -13.86 39.62 4.07
C ASP A 3 -12.61 38.73 3.90
N GLU A 4 -11.54 38.98 4.65
CA GLU A 4 -10.32 38.16 4.62
C GLU A 4 -10.47 36.97 5.58
N ILE A 5 -10.76 35.80 5.00
CA ILE A 5 -10.63 34.50 5.66
C ILE A 5 -9.28 33.90 5.23
N GLY A 6 -8.35 33.77 6.18
CA GLY A 6 -7.11 33.02 5.98
C GLY A 6 -7.36 31.51 5.93
N PRO A 7 -6.78 30.77 4.97
CA PRO A 7 -6.70 29.31 5.04
C PRO A 7 -5.45 28.94 5.84
N GLY A 8 -5.50 28.09 6.87
CA GLY A 8 -6.13 26.76 6.82
C GLY A 8 -5.07 25.75 6.38
N PHE A 9 -4.10 25.49 7.26
CA PHE A 9 -2.99 24.57 7.04
C PHE A 9 -3.52 23.13 6.99
N MET A 10 -3.74 22.62 5.78
CA MET A 10 -4.18 21.25 5.54
C MET A 10 -2.94 20.35 5.41
N SER A 11 -2.52 19.75 6.52
CA SER A 11 -1.48 18.73 6.54
C SER A 11 -2.03 17.46 5.90
N LEU A 12 -1.67 17.24 4.63
CA LEU A 12 -1.83 15.96 3.95
C LEU A 12 -0.67 15.06 4.39
N VAL A 13 -0.93 14.19 5.35
CA VAL A 13 -0.06 13.04 5.62
C VAL A 13 -0.36 11.98 4.56
N PRO A 14 0.59 11.58 3.69
CA PRO A 14 0.36 10.53 2.73
C PRO A 14 0.23 9.18 3.44
N ASP A 15 -0.91 8.53 3.23
CA ASP A 15 -1.25 7.22 3.78
C ASP A 15 -0.72 6.11 2.85
N ASN A 16 0.37 5.45 3.27
CA ASN A 16 1.05 4.36 2.55
C ASN A 16 0.17 3.10 2.36
N SER A 17 -1.02 3.02 2.98
CA SER A 17 -1.99 1.94 2.76
C SER A 17 -2.59 1.90 1.35
N ARG A 18 -2.40 2.98 0.57
CA ARG A 18 -2.92 3.08 -0.80
C ARG A 18 -2.15 2.25 -1.81
N VAL A 19 -0.87 1.96 -1.61
CA VAL A 19 -0.07 1.21 -2.61
C VAL A 19 -0.54 -0.25 -2.74
N LEU A 20 -0.80 -0.91 -1.60
CA LEU A 20 -1.32 -2.29 -1.55
C LEU A 20 -2.78 -2.37 -2.03
N THR A 21 -3.58 -1.36 -1.68
CA THR A 21 -4.95 -1.23 -2.17
C THR A 21 -4.95 -1.03 -3.69
N THR A 22 -4.07 -0.17 -4.22
CA THR A 22 -3.94 0.09 -5.65
C THR A 22 -3.45 -1.13 -6.43
N LEU A 23 -2.56 -1.98 -5.90
CA LEU A 23 -2.23 -3.26 -6.54
C LEU A 23 -3.46 -4.18 -6.66
N CYS A 24 -4.32 -4.25 -5.63
CA CYS A 24 -5.58 -5.00 -5.69
C CYS A 24 -6.61 -4.38 -6.66
N TYR A 25 -6.64 -3.05 -6.79
CA TYR A 25 -7.56 -2.35 -7.70
C TYR A 25 -7.07 -2.40 -9.16
N ALA A 26 -5.78 -2.24 -9.42
CA ALA A 26 -5.17 -2.28 -10.75
C ALA A 26 -5.35 -3.63 -11.43
N LEU A 27 -5.14 -4.72 -10.69
CA LEU A 27 -5.36 -6.09 -11.17
C LEU A 27 -6.85 -6.39 -11.42
N ALA A 28 -7.76 -5.67 -10.77
CA ALA A 28 -9.20 -5.83 -10.94
C ALA A 28 -9.78 -4.94 -12.05
N GLU A 29 -9.21 -3.76 -12.31
CA GLU A 29 -9.73 -2.80 -13.30
C GLU A 29 -9.23 -3.06 -14.72
N HIS A 30 -8.08 -3.71 -14.91
CA HIS A 30 -7.59 -4.01 -16.26
C HIS A 30 -8.40 -5.08 -17.01
N LEU A 31 -9.40 -5.67 -16.36
CA LEU A 31 -10.31 -6.67 -16.92
C LEU A 31 -11.76 -6.20 -17.06
N THR A 32 -12.08 -5.01 -16.57
CA THR A 32 -13.39 -4.38 -16.80
C THR A 32 -13.24 -2.86 -16.76
N MET A 33 -13.36 -2.21 -17.92
CA MET A 33 -14.37 -1.16 -18.18
C MET A 33 -13.98 -0.29 -19.37
N GLN A 34 -14.63 -0.58 -20.50
CA GLN A 34 -15.12 0.49 -21.34
C GLN A 34 -16.26 1.22 -20.57
N THR A 35 -16.26 2.55 -20.67
CA THR A 35 -17.46 3.41 -20.73
C THR A 35 -18.41 3.49 -19.52
N LEU A 36 -18.37 4.63 -18.80
CA LEU A 36 -19.29 5.80 -18.93
C LEU A 36 -19.58 6.46 -17.57
N ARG A 37 -19.45 7.80 -17.57
CA ARG A 37 -19.80 8.72 -16.48
C ARG A 37 -21.32 8.82 -16.33
N PRO A 38 -21.80 9.19 -15.13
CA PRO A 38 -22.83 10.24 -15.10
C PRO A 38 -22.52 11.38 -14.12
N LEU A 39 -22.96 12.56 -14.56
CA LEU A 39 -23.11 13.83 -13.85
C LEU A 39 -24.43 13.88 -13.06
N ALA A 40 -24.55 14.94 -12.24
CA ALA A 40 -25.76 15.56 -11.65
C ALA A 40 -26.07 15.18 -10.19
N HIS A 41 -26.73 16.00 -9.35
CA HIS A 41 -26.91 17.46 -9.18
C HIS A 41 -27.67 17.61 -7.83
N THR A 42 -27.38 18.71 -7.10
CA THR A 42 -28.25 19.50 -6.18
C THR A 42 -29.13 18.83 -5.11
N CYS A 43 -29.09 19.36 -3.88
CA CYS A 43 -30.22 20.13 -3.31
C CYS A 43 -29.85 20.89 -2.03
N LEU A 44 -30.17 22.18 -2.01
CA LEU A 44 -30.15 23.09 -0.87
C LEU A 44 -31.37 22.80 0.03
N GLN A 45 -31.18 22.74 1.35
CA GLN A 45 -32.28 22.81 2.30
C GLN A 45 -32.14 24.04 3.21
N SER A 46 -33.16 24.88 3.14
CA SER A 46 -33.39 26.07 3.95
C SER A 46 -33.86 25.66 5.35
N SER A 47 -33.18 26.10 6.40
CA SER A 47 -33.63 25.90 7.78
C SER A 47 -34.13 27.21 8.38
N THR A 48 -35.36 27.20 8.85
CA THR A 48 -36.06 28.32 9.46
C THR A 48 -35.51 28.65 10.85
N ARG A 49 -35.44 29.96 11.11
CA ARG A 49 -34.91 30.58 12.33
C ARG A 49 -35.98 30.55 13.44
N SER A 50 -35.65 30.03 14.62
CA SER A 50 -36.47 30.19 15.83
C SER A 50 -35.62 30.71 16.97
N THR A 51 -36.13 31.72 17.66
CA THR A 51 -35.48 32.55 18.68
C THR A 51 -35.75 32.03 20.10
N LEU A 52 -34.66 31.80 20.85
CA LEU A 52 -34.41 31.97 22.30
C LEU A 52 -35.41 31.37 23.34
N PRO A 53 -34.91 30.82 24.46
CA PRO A 53 -34.43 31.67 25.55
C PRO A 53 -33.06 31.30 26.14
N THR A 54 -32.45 32.35 26.67
CA THR A 54 -31.23 32.41 27.46
C THR A 54 -31.33 31.56 28.73
N CYS A 55 -30.61 30.44 28.77
CA CYS A 55 -30.30 29.74 30.01
C CYS A 55 -28.94 30.24 30.53
N ARG A 56 -28.96 31.10 31.55
CA ARG A 56 -27.76 31.43 32.33
C ARG A 56 -27.41 30.23 33.21
N ALA A 57 -26.56 29.33 32.71
CA ALA A 57 -25.91 28.32 33.54
C ALA A 57 -24.69 28.94 34.23
N ALA A 58 -24.63 28.83 35.55
CA ALA A 58 -23.52 29.30 36.37
C ALA A 58 -22.19 28.69 35.90
N ALA A 59 -21.22 29.54 35.59
CA ALA A 59 -19.87 29.14 35.25
C ALA A 59 -19.19 28.52 36.49
N ARG A 60 -19.18 27.18 36.56
CA ARG A 60 -18.21 26.47 37.40
C ARG A 60 -16.89 26.47 36.63
N THR A 61 -15.92 27.24 37.10
CA THR A 61 -14.52 27.19 36.67
C THR A 61 -13.87 25.89 37.15
N GLY A 62 -14.37 24.75 36.66
CA GLY A 62 -13.59 23.52 36.64
C GLY A 62 -12.64 23.64 35.46
N GLN A 63 -11.35 23.81 35.72
CA GLN A 63 -10.30 23.68 34.71
C GLN A 63 -10.29 22.22 34.23
N TRP A 64 -11.19 21.88 33.30
CA TRP A 64 -11.10 20.68 32.50
C TRP A 64 -9.90 20.87 31.57
N THR A 65 -8.72 20.50 32.07
CA THR A 65 -7.63 20.13 31.18
C THR A 65 -8.04 18.82 30.52
N ALA A 66 -8.87 18.92 29.49
CA ALA A 66 -9.09 17.83 28.55
C ALA A 66 -7.76 17.62 27.82
N LYS A 67 -6.85 16.86 28.43
CA LYS A 67 -5.70 16.27 27.76
C LYS A 67 -6.29 15.29 26.76
N ARG A 68 -6.58 15.76 25.55
CA ARG A 68 -6.83 14.89 24.41
C ARG A 68 -5.52 14.14 24.18
N ALA A 69 -5.43 12.94 24.74
CA ALA A 69 -4.38 12.01 24.40
C ALA A 69 -4.61 11.64 22.92
N PHE A 70 -3.92 12.33 22.02
CA PHE A 70 -3.81 11.87 20.65
C PHE A 70 -2.93 10.62 20.70
N SER A 71 -3.56 9.45 20.83
CA SER A 71 -2.89 8.17 20.63
C SER A 71 -2.41 8.14 19.18
N ASN A 72 -1.10 8.21 18.95
CA ASN A 72 -0.53 8.01 17.62
C ASN A 72 -0.80 6.55 17.20
N PRO A 73 -1.70 6.28 16.24
CA PRO A 73 -1.99 4.91 15.81
C PRO A 73 -0.77 4.27 15.13
N PHE A 74 0.25 5.06 14.76
CA PHE A 74 1.48 4.62 14.11
C PHE A 74 2.64 4.33 15.09
N SER A 75 2.34 4.07 16.36
CA SER A 75 3.38 3.84 17.39
C SER A 75 4.00 2.43 17.37
N GLY A 76 3.58 1.55 16.46
CA GLY A 76 4.14 0.20 16.30
C GLY A 76 3.83 -0.42 14.93
N PRO A 77 4.36 -1.63 14.65
CA PRO A 77 4.13 -2.33 13.39
C PRO A 77 2.64 -2.45 13.07
N GLN A 78 2.29 -2.17 11.81
CA GLN A 78 0.91 -2.23 11.33
C GLN A 78 0.75 -3.41 10.38
N THR A 79 -0.37 -4.13 10.50
CA THR A 79 -0.74 -5.20 9.58
C THR A 79 -2.06 -4.86 8.91
N LEU A 80 -2.05 -4.83 7.57
CA LEU A 80 -3.23 -4.57 6.76
C LEU A 80 -3.53 -5.80 5.91
N THR A 81 -4.81 -6.15 5.76
CA THR A 81 -5.24 -7.31 4.99
C THR A 81 -6.44 -6.95 4.14
N ALA A 82 -6.40 -7.35 2.87
CA ALA A 82 -7.48 -7.22 1.92
C ALA A 82 -7.73 -8.57 1.23
N THR A 83 -8.95 -8.80 0.77
CA THR A 83 -9.30 -10.01 0.03
C THR A 83 -10.29 -9.67 -1.06
N ARG A 84 -10.11 -10.27 -2.24
CA ARG A 84 -10.99 -10.09 -3.38
C ARG A 84 -11.14 -11.40 -4.14
N THR A 85 -12.34 -11.65 -4.63
CA THR A 85 -12.64 -12.77 -5.53
C THR A 85 -12.67 -12.24 -6.96
N LEU A 86 -11.91 -12.87 -7.85
CA LEU A 86 -11.81 -12.52 -9.26
C LEU A 86 -12.36 -13.66 -10.13
N GLN A 87 -12.93 -13.35 -11.29
CA GLN A 87 -13.48 -14.34 -12.23
C GLN A 87 -12.40 -14.87 -13.19
N TYR A 88 -11.21 -15.18 -12.65
CA TYR A 88 -10.06 -15.64 -13.44
C TYR A 88 -9.38 -16.83 -12.76
N PRO A 89 -8.77 -17.75 -13.53
CA PRO A 89 -8.00 -18.83 -12.95
C PRO A 89 -6.86 -18.31 -12.07
N SER A 90 -6.68 -18.90 -10.88
CA SER A 90 -5.62 -18.54 -9.94
C SER A 90 -4.24 -18.58 -10.59
N LYS A 91 -3.96 -19.57 -11.44
CA LYS A 91 -2.70 -19.68 -12.20
C LYS A 91 -2.41 -18.44 -13.06
N LEU A 92 -3.43 -17.84 -13.67
CA LEU A 92 -3.29 -16.64 -14.48
C LEU A 92 -3.03 -15.42 -13.57
N ILE A 93 -3.79 -15.27 -12.49
CA ILE A 93 -3.57 -14.19 -11.52
C ILE A 93 -2.16 -14.28 -10.90
N TYR A 94 -1.73 -15.49 -10.53
CA TYR A 94 -0.38 -15.74 -10.02
C TYR A 94 0.66 -15.29 -11.04
N SER A 95 0.50 -15.64 -12.32
CA SER A 95 1.47 -15.24 -13.36
C SER A 95 1.64 -13.72 -13.48
N VAL A 96 0.56 -12.96 -13.27
CA VAL A 96 0.61 -11.48 -13.27
C VAL A 96 1.29 -10.95 -12.00
N ILE A 97 0.96 -11.50 -10.82
CA ILE A 97 1.56 -11.07 -9.55
C ILE A 97 3.05 -11.46 -9.47
N SER A 98 3.44 -12.60 -10.03
CA SER A 98 4.83 -13.03 -10.04
C SER A 98 5.69 -12.28 -11.06
N ASP A 99 5.08 -11.62 -12.05
CA ASP A 99 5.78 -10.84 -13.07
C ASP A 99 6.03 -9.40 -12.58
N VAL A 100 6.88 -9.28 -11.56
CA VAL A 100 7.21 -8.00 -10.94
C VAL A 100 7.79 -7.03 -11.96
N GLY A 101 8.63 -7.49 -12.90
CA GLY A 101 9.30 -6.64 -13.89
C GLY A 101 8.34 -5.85 -14.79
N SER A 102 7.12 -6.34 -14.98
CA SER A 102 6.10 -5.68 -15.80
C SER A 102 5.25 -4.67 -15.03
N TYR A 103 5.42 -4.52 -13.71
CA TYR A 103 4.53 -3.71 -12.86
C TYR A 103 4.41 -2.24 -13.29
N SER A 104 5.48 -1.63 -13.82
CA SER A 104 5.43 -0.24 -14.29
C SER A 104 4.49 -0.01 -15.47
N THR A 105 4.07 -1.08 -16.16
CA THR A 105 3.16 -0.99 -17.31
C THR A 105 1.69 -0.96 -16.91
N PHE A 106 1.32 -1.51 -15.74
CA PHE A 106 -0.09 -1.72 -15.37
C PHE A 106 -0.43 -1.37 -13.92
N VAL A 107 0.54 -1.22 -13.02
CA VAL A 107 0.29 -0.82 -11.63
C VAL A 107 0.31 0.71 -11.55
N PRO A 108 -0.81 1.37 -11.21
CA PRO A 108 -0.85 2.81 -11.04
C PRO A 108 0.17 3.24 -9.98
N TRP A 109 0.81 4.38 -10.23
CA TRP A 109 1.87 4.97 -9.40
C TRP A 109 3.20 4.20 -9.41
N CYS A 110 3.27 3.00 -9.97
CA CYS A 110 4.54 2.31 -10.22
C CYS A 110 5.23 2.95 -11.44
N GLN A 111 6.11 3.90 -11.19
CA GLN A 111 6.85 4.62 -12.23
C GLN A 111 8.00 3.77 -12.80
N GLY A 112 8.52 2.81 -12.02
CA GLY A 112 9.60 1.92 -12.43
C GLY A 112 9.50 0.57 -11.75
N SER A 113 9.82 -0.50 -12.48
CA SER A 113 9.94 -1.84 -11.95
C SER A 113 11.09 -2.57 -12.63
N ILE A 114 12.02 -3.09 -11.83
CA ILE A 114 13.24 -3.72 -12.33
C ILE A 114 13.52 -4.96 -11.48
N VAL A 115 13.66 -6.12 -12.11
CA VAL A 115 14.16 -7.34 -11.46
C VAL A 115 15.68 -7.37 -11.62
N THR A 116 16.41 -7.38 -10.53
CA THR A 116 17.88 -7.35 -10.50
C THR A 116 18.48 -8.74 -10.33
N LYS A 117 17.77 -9.66 -9.67
CA LYS A 117 18.18 -11.06 -9.49
C LYS A 117 16.98 -11.97 -9.66
N THR A 118 17.22 -13.18 -10.16
CA THR A 118 16.20 -14.23 -10.35
C THR A 118 16.64 -15.52 -9.69
N SER A 119 15.66 -16.27 -9.20
CA SER A 119 15.84 -17.59 -8.59
C SER A 119 16.41 -18.62 -9.57
N GLN A 120 16.79 -19.79 -9.05
CA GLN A 120 16.93 -20.98 -9.87
C GLN A 120 15.56 -21.40 -10.45
N PRO A 121 15.52 -22.25 -11.50
CA PRO A 121 14.26 -22.78 -12.00
C PRO A 121 13.51 -23.55 -10.90
N ALA A 122 12.23 -23.22 -10.70
CA ALA A 122 11.34 -23.92 -9.78
C ALA A 122 10.85 -25.25 -10.36
N SER A 123 9.95 -25.92 -9.63
CA SER A 123 9.36 -27.21 -10.02
C SER A 123 8.58 -27.17 -11.35
N ASP A 124 8.15 -25.99 -11.79
CA ASP A 124 7.49 -25.76 -13.07
C ASP A 124 8.46 -25.37 -14.20
N GLY A 125 9.77 -25.38 -13.93
CA GLY A 125 10.83 -25.04 -14.88
C GLY A 125 11.02 -23.54 -15.11
N LYS A 126 10.28 -22.67 -14.40
CA LYS A 126 10.39 -21.21 -14.54
C LYS A 126 11.30 -20.62 -13.47
N THR A 127 11.95 -19.51 -13.80
CA THR A 127 12.63 -18.67 -12.81
C THR A 127 11.69 -17.58 -12.31
N TYR A 128 11.89 -17.16 -11.08
CA TYR A 128 11.08 -16.15 -10.40
C TYR A 128 11.95 -14.98 -9.93
N PRO A 129 11.41 -13.78 -9.74
CA PRO A 129 12.17 -12.68 -9.16
C PRO A 129 12.70 -13.06 -7.78
N GLU A 130 13.98 -12.79 -7.53
CA GLU A 130 14.62 -12.97 -6.23
C GLU A 130 14.93 -11.62 -5.60
N GLU A 131 15.34 -10.63 -6.40
CA GLU A 131 15.52 -9.25 -5.97
C GLU A 131 14.88 -8.32 -7.00
N ALA A 132 14.09 -7.36 -6.52
CA ALA A 132 13.40 -6.42 -7.38
C ALA A 132 13.37 -5.03 -6.76
N LYS A 133 13.34 -4.03 -7.63
CA LYS A 133 13.33 -2.62 -7.31
C LYS A 133 12.12 -1.95 -7.92
N LEU A 134 11.31 -1.32 -7.07
CA LEU A 134 10.11 -0.58 -7.46
C LEU A 134 10.31 0.90 -7.19
N VAL A 135 9.90 1.73 -8.13
CA VAL A 135 9.85 3.19 -7.97
C VAL A 135 8.39 3.58 -7.93
N ILE A 136 7.92 4.02 -6.77
CA ILE A 136 6.54 4.40 -6.53
C ILE A 136 6.48 5.92 -6.39
N GLY A 137 5.64 6.59 -7.19
CA GLY A 137 5.54 8.05 -7.13
C GLY A 137 4.12 8.57 -7.26
N PHE A 138 3.85 9.63 -6.51
CA PHE A 138 2.61 10.39 -6.55
C PHE A 138 2.89 11.74 -7.21
N ASN A 139 2.34 11.94 -8.41
CA ASN A 139 2.61 13.10 -9.27
C ASN A 139 4.11 13.22 -9.65
N SER A 140 4.53 14.39 -10.14
CA SER A 140 5.90 14.67 -10.59
C SER A 140 6.89 14.89 -9.45
N ASP A 141 6.41 15.16 -8.23
CA ASP A 141 7.22 15.80 -7.20
C ASP A 141 7.64 14.85 -6.07
N VAL A 142 6.93 13.72 -5.90
CA VAL A 142 7.20 12.75 -4.83
C VAL A 142 7.35 11.37 -5.44
N SER A 143 8.54 10.79 -5.28
CA SER A 143 8.85 9.43 -5.71
C SER A 143 9.77 8.76 -4.69
N GLU A 144 9.56 7.48 -4.48
CA GLU A 144 10.32 6.66 -3.53
C GLU A 144 10.72 5.33 -4.17
N GLU A 145 11.94 4.89 -3.88
CA GLU A 145 12.51 3.66 -4.40
C GLU A 145 12.57 2.61 -3.29
N PHE A 146 12.00 1.43 -3.57
CA PHE A 146 11.99 0.28 -2.68
C PHE A 146 12.70 -0.90 -3.33
N THR A 147 13.71 -1.43 -2.65
CA THR A 147 14.34 -2.70 -3.04
C THR A 147 13.84 -3.79 -2.11
N SER A 148 13.33 -4.87 -2.69
CA SER A 148 12.77 -6.00 -1.96
C SER A 148 13.35 -7.32 -2.45
N ARG A 149 13.49 -8.27 -1.54
CA ARG A 149 13.71 -9.67 -1.88
C ARG A 149 12.36 -10.34 -2.06
N VAL A 150 12.21 -11.10 -3.14
CA VAL A 150 10.95 -11.72 -3.55
C VAL A 150 11.07 -13.23 -3.46
N TYR A 151 10.02 -13.86 -2.96
CA TYR A 151 9.88 -15.29 -2.80
C TYR A 151 8.58 -15.76 -3.43
N CYS A 152 8.68 -16.80 -4.25
CA CYS A 152 7.56 -17.30 -5.03
C CYS A 152 7.32 -18.78 -4.70
N VAL A 153 6.09 -19.13 -4.32
CA VAL A 153 5.61 -20.52 -4.33
C VAL A 153 4.74 -20.68 -5.57
N PRO A 154 5.20 -21.44 -6.59
CA PRO A 154 4.53 -21.54 -7.90
C PRO A 154 3.02 -21.79 -7.80
N GLY A 155 2.23 -20.83 -8.29
CA GLY A 155 0.78 -20.90 -8.35
C GLY A 155 0.04 -20.56 -7.06
N GLN A 156 0.74 -20.23 -5.97
CA GLN A 156 0.13 -20.13 -4.63
C GLN A 156 0.45 -18.83 -3.89
N VAL A 157 1.74 -18.52 -3.73
CA VAL A 157 2.17 -17.41 -2.86
C VAL A 157 3.24 -16.57 -3.56
N VAL A 158 3.13 -15.25 -3.44
CA VAL A 158 4.21 -14.31 -3.75
C VAL A 158 4.42 -13.44 -2.51
N GLU A 159 5.62 -13.50 -1.94
CA GLU A 159 6.00 -12.75 -0.75
C GLU A 159 7.19 -11.85 -1.09
N ALA A 160 7.16 -10.61 -0.60
CA ALA A 160 8.29 -9.70 -0.72
C ALA A 160 8.64 -9.10 0.64
N VAL A 161 9.94 -9.06 0.95
CA VAL A 161 10.49 -8.57 2.20
C VAL A 161 11.55 -7.50 1.94
N SER A 162 11.60 -6.50 2.81
CA SER A 162 12.57 -5.40 2.78
C SER A 162 12.93 -4.98 4.21
N GLY A 163 14.12 -4.40 4.36
CA GLY A 163 14.73 -4.07 5.65
C GLY A 163 14.93 -5.32 6.51
N ASP A 164 14.57 -5.22 7.78
CA ASP A 164 14.72 -6.27 8.80
C ASP A 164 13.65 -7.38 8.71
N ALA A 165 12.65 -7.25 7.82
CA ALA A 165 11.63 -8.29 7.65
C ALA A 165 12.26 -9.57 7.11
N GLU A 166 11.97 -10.74 7.67
CA GLU A 166 12.39 -12.03 7.12
C GLU A 166 11.23 -12.78 6.47
N THR A 167 11.54 -13.71 5.56
CA THR A 167 10.49 -14.51 4.92
C THR A 167 9.74 -15.35 5.94
N THR A 168 8.44 -15.45 5.74
CA THR A 168 7.54 -16.28 6.53
C THR A 168 7.34 -17.65 5.88
N LEU A 169 7.89 -17.88 4.68
CA LEU A 169 7.83 -19.15 3.96
C LEU A 169 8.92 -20.10 4.47
N LEU A 170 8.62 -21.40 4.46
CA LEU A 170 9.58 -22.42 4.85
C LEU A 170 10.54 -22.72 3.69
N PRO A 171 11.82 -23.05 3.94
CA PRO A 171 12.79 -23.35 2.88
C PRO A 171 12.33 -24.46 1.91
N GLU A 172 11.58 -25.44 2.39
CA GLU A 172 11.01 -26.53 1.59
C GLU A 172 9.89 -26.08 0.62
N GLU A 173 9.24 -24.95 0.88
CA GLU A 173 8.23 -24.36 -0.02
C GLU A 173 8.89 -23.61 -1.18
N ILE A 174 10.12 -23.13 -0.96
CA ILE A 174 10.89 -22.29 -1.88
C ILE A 174 12.32 -22.82 -2.14
N PRO A 175 12.50 -24.11 -2.49
CA PRO A 175 13.84 -24.70 -2.64
C PRO A 175 14.67 -24.10 -3.79
N HIS A 176 14.02 -23.35 -4.68
CA HIS A 176 14.62 -22.67 -5.82
C HIS A 176 15.16 -21.27 -5.49
N HIS A 177 14.83 -20.74 -4.32
CA HIS A 177 15.38 -19.49 -3.81
C HIS A 177 16.62 -19.77 -2.93
N GLY A 178 17.66 -18.98 -3.12
CA GLY A 178 18.83 -19.02 -2.24
C GLY A 178 18.52 -18.48 -0.84
N PRO A 179 19.31 -18.86 0.19
CA PRO A 179 19.20 -18.25 1.50
C PRO A 179 19.44 -16.74 1.39
N ARG A 180 18.71 -15.97 2.20
CA ARG A 180 18.90 -14.53 2.23
C ARG A 180 20.25 -14.19 2.87
N PRO A 181 21.14 -13.46 2.19
CA PRO A 181 22.36 -12.94 2.81
C PRO A 181 22.02 -12.09 4.02
N THR A 182 22.90 -11.97 5.01
CA THR A 182 22.65 -11.19 6.23
C THR A 182 23.12 -9.74 6.14
N SER A 183 24.01 -9.42 5.20
CA SER A 183 24.60 -8.09 5.04
C SER A 183 23.87 -7.28 3.96
N ALA A 184 23.82 -5.95 4.14
CA ALA A 184 23.20 -5.05 3.17
C ALA A 184 24.06 -4.86 1.90
N GLU A 185 25.36 -5.15 2.00
CA GLU A 185 26.29 -5.14 0.87
C GLU A 185 25.99 -6.27 -0.13
N GLU A 186 25.57 -7.44 0.37
CA GLU A 186 25.24 -8.60 -0.46
C GLU A 186 23.76 -8.63 -0.86
N ASP A 187 22.88 -8.10 -0.01
CA ASP A 187 21.44 -8.00 -0.24
C ASP A 187 20.96 -6.54 -0.10
N ALA A 188 20.78 -5.89 -1.24
CA ALA A 188 20.31 -4.50 -1.31
C ALA A 188 18.92 -4.31 -0.71
N SER A 189 18.11 -5.37 -0.58
CA SER A 189 16.79 -5.29 0.06
C SER A 189 16.85 -5.09 1.57
N ARG A 190 18.00 -5.31 2.21
CA ARG A 190 18.20 -5.03 3.65
C ARG A 190 18.52 -3.59 3.95
N LYS A 191 18.78 -2.77 2.92
CA LYS A 191 19.10 -1.37 3.13
C LYS A 191 17.89 -0.67 3.75
N ASP A 192 18.09 -0.10 4.93
CA ASP A 192 17.07 0.69 5.61
C ASP A 192 16.75 1.95 4.78
N THR A 193 15.47 2.15 4.46
CA THR A 193 14.97 3.32 3.73
C THR A 193 13.95 4.06 4.59
N VAL A 194 12.73 4.32 4.09
CA VAL A 194 11.66 4.92 4.89
C VAL A 194 10.99 3.89 5.80
N MET A 195 11.04 2.61 5.42
CA MET A 195 10.44 1.51 6.17
C MET A 195 11.55 0.57 6.66
N THR A 196 11.72 0.48 7.98
CA THR A 196 12.73 -0.40 8.61
C THR A 196 12.42 -1.88 8.41
N SER A 197 11.14 -2.22 8.27
CA SER A 197 10.67 -3.57 8.04
C SER A 197 9.39 -3.52 7.22
N LEU A 198 9.40 -4.16 6.05
CA LEU A 198 8.22 -4.30 5.20
C LEU A 198 8.10 -5.75 4.73
N LEU A 199 6.93 -6.34 4.99
CA LEU A 199 6.56 -7.66 4.47
C LEU A 199 5.23 -7.55 3.75
N THR A 200 5.19 -8.02 2.52
CA THR A 200 3.97 -8.10 1.72
C THR A 200 3.78 -9.53 1.24
N ARG A 201 2.54 -10.02 1.27
CA ARG A 201 2.21 -11.39 0.88
C ARG A 201 0.92 -11.42 0.10
N TRP A 202 0.98 -12.07 -1.05
CA TRP A 202 -0.17 -12.46 -1.86
C TRP A 202 -0.39 -13.95 -1.71
N THR A 203 -1.62 -14.35 -1.41
CA THR A 203 -2.00 -15.76 -1.32
C THR A 203 -3.21 -16.00 -2.20
N LEU A 204 -3.08 -16.94 -3.13
CA LEU A 204 -4.17 -17.39 -3.99
C LEU A 204 -4.85 -18.61 -3.36
N ARG A 205 -6.17 -18.67 -3.46
CA ARG A 205 -7.02 -19.74 -2.90
C ARG A 205 -7.94 -20.29 -3.98
#